data_AF-A0A8T7ENS4-F1
#
_entry.id   AF-A0A8T7ENS4-F1
#
_cell.length_a   1.000
_cell.length_b   1.000
_cell.length_c   1.000
_cell.angle_alpha   90.00
_cell.angle_beta   90.00
_cell.angle_gamma   90.00
#
_symmetry.space_group_name_H-M   'P 1'
#
loop_
_entity.id
_entity.type
_entity.pdbx_description
1 polymer ?
#
loop_
_entity_poly.entity_id
_entity_poly.type
_entity_poly.pdbx_seq_one_letter_code
_entity_poly.pdbx_strand_id
1 'polypeptide(L)'
;MTPYDDPSPDPYPGSAYDDSHGEPYDEPYDQQEPPDEPELPLRQYRSTTGDPTFGFLLALAVSIGLAPLIGTGDPALRYTLSWGVLAVFGVTAWLLGNLRPIGRENPENVVWGVGFGLLIGVPVLLFGSGLLGGAVRRMFGDMTAGELLAFLVFVMPLAETLFFRGILHGSRAFWMVAIMSAFWSFILYLPLLDIAAFPLVAVIITLMLVLLNIMYGYVRTRNGMAAAWITQIVANIVVFFVPYFTS
;
A
#
# COMPACT_ATOMS: atom_id res chain seq x y z
N MET A 1 9.93 -8.24 105.52
CA MET A 1 9.32 -9.54 105.20
C MET A 1 10.28 -10.27 104.28
N THR A 2 10.78 -11.41 104.75
CA THR A 2 11.60 -12.42 104.05
C THR A 2 10.85 -13.01 102.83
N PRO A 3 11.44 -13.78 101.88
CA PRO A 3 12.59 -14.67 102.06
C PRO A 3 13.58 -14.86 100.87
N TYR A 4 14.66 -15.57 101.22
CA TYR A 4 15.52 -16.47 100.42
C TYR A 4 14.92 -17.06 99.13
N ASP A 5 15.74 -17.19 98.08
CA ASP A 5 16.31 -18.46 97.57
C ASP A 5 16.82 -18.30 96.11
N ASP A 6 18.10 -18.59 95.91
CA ASP A 6 18.68 -19.02 94.62
C ASP A 6 18.79 -20.56 94.75
N PRO A 7 18.46 -21.40 93.75
CA PRO A 7 19.51 -21.78 92.79
C PRO A 7 19.07 -22.35 91.41
N SER A 8 20.04 -22.29 90.48
CA SER A 8 20.44 -23.44 89.61
C SER A 8 19.70 -23.70 88.27
N PRO A 9 20.33 -24.47 87.34
CA PRO A 9 20.92 -23.87 86.14
C PRO A 9 20.67 -24.67 84.84
N ASP A 10 21.29 -24.17 83.77
CA ASP A 10 21.76 -24.91 82.57
C ASP A 10 20.74 -25.39 81.52
N PRO A 11 21.14 -25.53 80.23
CA PRO A 11 22.52 -25.55 79.72
C PRO A 11 22.82 -24.63 78.52
N TYR A 12 24.03 -24.06 78.56
CA TYR A 12 24.93 -23.68 77.45
C TYR A 12 24.83 -24.50 76.14
N PRO A 13 25.62 -24.18 75.08
CA PRO A 13 26.13 -22.88 74.59
C PRO A 13 26.10 -22.77 73.05
N GLY A 14 26.41 -21.58 72.55
CA GLY A 14 26.92 -21.41 71.18
C GLY A 14 27.06 -19.93 70.88
N SER A 15 28.11 -19.26 71.39
CA SER A 15 29.34 -18.98 70.65
C SER A 15 29.05 -18.25 69.34
N ALA A 16 29.62 -17.11 69.02
CA ALA A 16 30.59 -16.25 69.65
C ALA A 16 30.52 -14.93 68.85
N TYR A 17 30.79 -13.84 69.55
CA TYR A 17 31.25 -12.54 69.06
C TYR A 17 31.50 -12.41 67.55
N ASP A 18 30.93 -11.38 66.91
CA ASP A 18 31.76 -10.22 66.60
C ASP A 18 30.91 -8.96 66.45
N ASP A 19 31.44 -7.90 67.05
CA ASP A 19 30.88 -6.57 67.21
C ASP A 19 31.83 -5.65 66.45
N SER A 20 31.44 -5.12 65.29
CA SER A 20 32.01 -3.86 64.80
C SER A 20 31.37 -3.33 63.51
N HIS A 21 30.70 -2.19 63.69
CA HIS A 21 30.73 -0.98 62.84
C HIS A 21 30.15 -1.00 61.41
N GLY A 22 29.09 -0.20 61.21
CA GLY A 22 28.94 0.62 59.99
C GLY A 22 27.52 0.87 59.47
N GLU A 23 26.96 2.03 59.86
CA GLU A 23 26.01 2.90 59.11
C GLU A 23 24.57 2.42 58.74
N PRO A 24 23.59 3.36 58.67
CA PRO A 24 22.17 3.07 58.49
C PRO A 24 21.74 3.20 57.02
N TYR A 25 20.98 2.23 56.50
CA TYR A 25 20.24 2.38 55.24
C TYR A 25 18.82 1.86 55.41
N ASP A 26 17.86 2.79 55.45
CA ASP A 26 16.46 2.53 55.16
C ASP A 26 16.34 2.25 53.65
N GLU A 27 16.13 0.99 53.25
CA GLU A 27 15.71 0.69 51.87
C GLU A 27 14.17 0.67 51.77
N PRO A 28 13.58 1.44 50.84
CA PRO A 28 12.15 1.41 50.58
C PRO A 28 11.79 0.21 49.71
N TYR A 29 10.76 -0.52 50.13
CA TYR A 29 10.07 -1.61 49.43
C TYR A 29 10.26 -1.64 47.90
N ASP A 30 11.01 -2.66 47.44
CA ASP A 30 11.02 -3.08 46.03
C ASP A 30 9.59 -3.39 45.58
N GLN A 31 9.02 -2.50 44.77
CA GLN A 31 7.91 -2.84 43.90
C GLN A 31 8.46 -3.79 42.85
N GLN A 32 8.22 -5.09 43.04
CA GLN A 32 8.44 -6.08 41.98
C GLN A 32 7.57 -5.68 40.79
N GLU A 33 8.20 -5.10 39.76
CA GLU A 33 7.63 -5.02 38.42
C GLU A 33 7.18 -6.44 38.02
N PRO A 34 5.94 -6.61 37.50
CA PRO A 34 5.52 -7.92 37.03
C PRO A 34 6.52 -8.40 35.98
N PRO A 35 6.94 -9.67 36.02
CA PRO A 35 7.96 -10.18 35.12
C PRO A 35 7.54 -9.87 33.68
N ASP A 36 8.44 -9.25 32.92
CA ASP A 36 8.27 -8.99 31.49
C ASP A 36 7.75 -10.27 30.84
N GLU A 37 6.45 -10.30 30.52
CA GLU A 37 5.92 -11.35 29.68
C GLU A 37 6.76 -11.29 28.41
N PRO A 38 7.43 -12.38 28.00
CA PRO A 38 8.14 -12.36 26.74
C PRO A 38 7.09 -12.02 25.68
N GLU A 39 7.19 -10.83 25.08
CA GLU A 39 6.35 -10.42 23.96
C GLU A 39 6.49 -11.55 22.94
N LEU A 40 5.49 -12.44 22.91
CA LEU A 40 5.47 -13.53 21.96
C LEU A 40 5.58 -12.83 20.62
N PRO A 41 6.61 -13.10 19.80
CA PRO A 41 6.72 -12.46 18.50
C PRO A 41 5.39 -12.76 17.82
N LEU A 42 4.57 -11.72 17.61
CA LEU A 42 3.27 -11.82 16.98
C LEU A 42 3.46 -12.79 15.85
N ARG A 43 2.88 -13.99 15.98
CA ARG A 43 3.10 -15.09 15.05
C ARG A 43 2.84 -14.47 13.69
N GLN A 44 3.92 -14.18 12.95
CA GLN A 44 3.84 -13.93 11.54
C GLN A 44 3.31 -15.25 11.03
N TYR A 45 1.99 -15.28 10.86
CA TYR A 45 1.30 -16.37 10.24
C TYR A 45 1.88 -16.41 8.84
N ARG A 46 2.94 -17.20 8.71
CA ARG A 46 3.52 -17.62 7.46
C ARG A 46 2.52 -18.61 6.89
N SER A 47 1.34 -18.11 6.51
CA SER A 47 0.64 -18.70 5.39
C SER A 47 1.66 -18.78 4.27
N THR A 48 1.63 -19.89 3.55
CA THR A 48 2.23 -20.04 2.23
C THR A 48 1.57 -19.04 1.27
N THR A 49 1.64 -17.75 1.58
CA THR A 49 1.16 -16.66 0.75
C THR A 49 2.12 -16.63 -0.42
N GLY A 50 1.62 -17.08 -1.57
CA GLY A 50 2.36 -17.01 -2.82
C GLY A 50 2.96 -15.61 -2.97
N ASP A 51 4.24 -15.56 -3.35
CA ASP A 51 4.95 -14.30 -3.53
C ASP A 51 4.11 -13.34 -4.40
N PRO A 52 3.79 -12.11 -3.93
CA PRO A 52 3.10 -11.10 -4.73
C PRO A 52 3.72 -10.86 -6.12
N THR A 53 5.02 -11.17 -6.31
CA THR A 53 5.64 -11.18 -7.65
C THR A 53 4.90 -12.09 -8.61
N PHE A 54 4.43 -13.27 -8.18
CA PHE A 54 3.75 -14.21 -9.04
C PHE A 54 2.47 -13.62 -9.63
N GLY A 55 1.64 -12.97 -8.80
CA GLY A 55 0.44 -12.28 -9.27
C GLY A 55 0.77 -11.17 -10.27
N PHE A 56 1.87 -10.45 -10.05
CA PHE A 56 2.33 -9.42 -10.97
C PHE A 56 2.80 -10.00 -12.30
N LEU A 57 3.66 -11.03 -12.27
CA LEU A 57 4.16 -11.70 -13.47
C LEU A 57 3.04 -12.36 -14.26
N LEU A 58 2.05 -12.95 -13.59
CA LEU A 58 0.88 -13.51 -14.26
C LEU A 58 0.06 -12.41 -14.94
N ALA A 59 -0.19 -11.29 -14.27
CA ALA A 59 -0.88 -10.16 -14.88
C ALA A 59 -0.13 -9.64 -16.10
N LEU A 60 1.21 -9.54 -16.03
CA LEU A 60 2.05 -9.17 -17.17
C LEU A 60 1.94 -10.19 -18.31
N ALA A 61 2.04 -11.47 -18.01
CA ALA A 61 1.94 -12.54 -19.00
C ALA A 61 0.56 -12.52 -19.69
N VAL A 62 -0.51 -12.28 -18.95
CA VAL A 62 -1.86 -12.14 -19.50
C VAL A 62 -1.95 -10.89 -20.39
N SER A 63 -1.47 -9.72 -19.93
CA SER A 63 -1.50 -8.50 -20.75
C SER A 63 -0.72 -8.64 -22.07
N ILE A 64 0.45 -9.30 -22.03
CA ILE A 64 1.29 -9.59 -23.21
C ILE A 64 0.62 -10.64 -24.09
N GLY A 65 0.09 -11.72 -23.51
CA GLY A 65 -0.60 -12.78 -24.25
C GLY A 65 -1.87 -12.31 -24.93
N LEU A 66 -2.51 -11.25 -24.42
CA LEU A 66 -3.65 -10.58 -25.02
C LEU A 66 -3.25 -9.49 -26.03
N ALA A 67 -1.96 -9.29 -26.32
CA ALA A 67 -1.53 -8.34 -27.35
C ALA A 67 -2.15 -8.60 -28.74
N PRO A 68 -2.41 -9.85 -29.20
CA PRO A 68 -3.09 -10.09 -30.48
C PRO A 68 -4.53 -9.57 -30.57
N LEU A 69 -5.18 -9.25 -29.43
CA LEU A 69 -6.51 -8.61 -29.42
C LEU A 69 -6.42 -7.10 -29.76
N ILE A 70 -5.22 -6.54 -29.81
CA ILE A 70 -4.99 -5.17 -30.26
C ILE A 70 -5.26 -5.13 -31.78
N GLY A 71 -6.46 -4.70 -32.16
CA GLY A 71 -6.91 -4.63 -33.56
C GLY A 71 -8.14 -5.46 -33.89
N THR A 72 -8.65 -6.29 -32.96
CA THR A 72 -9.89 -7.06 -33.17
C THR A 72 -11.16 -6.25 -32.91
N GLY A 73 -11.03 -4.96 -32.54
CA GLY A 73 -12.14 -4.03 -32.35
C GLY A 73 -12.74 -3.98 -30.94
N ASP A 74 -12.28 -4.80 -30.00
CA ASP A 74 -12.76 -4.81 -28.60
C ASP A 74 -11.62 -4.56 -27.60
N PRO A 75 -11.28 -3.29 -27.31
CA PRO A 75 -10.29 -2.95 -26.29
C PRO A 75 -10.78 -3.28 -24.86
N ALA A 76 -12.08 -3.38 -24.63
CA ALA A 76 -12.65 -3.60 -23.30
C ALA A 76 -12.34 -5.00 -22.77
N LEU A 77 -12.36 -6.02 -23.64
CA LEU A 77 -12.02 -7.38 -23.27
C LEU A 77 -10.58 -7.49 -22.73
N ARG A 78 -9.61 -6.90 -23.43
CA ARG A 78 -8.20 -6.92 -23.02
C ARG A 78 -8.03 -6.29 -21.63
N TYR A 79 -8.65 -5.14 -21.41
CA TYR A 79 -8.56 -4.44 -20.13
C TYR A 79 -9.27 -5.15 -19.00
N THR A 80 -10.46 -5.71 -19.26
CA THR A 80 -11.21 -6.50 -18.28
C THR A 80 -10.40 -7.68 -17.79
N LEU A 81 -9.78 -8.43 -18.71
CA LEU A 81 -8.95 -9.58 -18.34
C LEU A 81 -7.67 -9.15 -17.62
N SER A 82 -6.99 -8.12 -18.13
CA SER A 82 -5.71 -7.66 -17.57
C SER A 82 -5.87 -7.11 -16.15
N TRP A 83 -6.82 -6.19 -15.94
CA TRP A 83 -7.12 -5.69 -14.59
C TRP A 83 -7.86 -6.72 -13.75
N GLY A 84 -8.64 -7.61 -14.35
CA GLY A 84 -9.33 -8.71 -13.67
C GLY A 84 -8.36 -9.60 -12.91
N VAL A 85 -7.21 -9.95 -13.50
CA VAL A 85 -6.16 -10.70 -12.79
C VAL A 85 -5.68 -9.92 -11.56
N LEU A 86 -5.30 -8.65 -11.71
CA LEU A 86 -4.86 -7.84 -10.57
C LEU A 86 -5.94 -7.71 -9.48
N ALA A 87 -7.20 -7.52 -9.87
CA ALA A 87 -8.34 -7.45 -8.97
C ALA A 87 -8.55 -8.77 -8.23
N VAL A 88 -8.47 -9.92 -8.90
CA VAL A 88 -8.60 -11.24 -8.27
C VAL A 88 -7.53 -11.45 -7.21
N PHE A 89 -6.26 -11.15 -7.51
CA PHE A 89 -5.19 -11.24 -6.51
C PHE A 89 -5.39 -10.25 -5.37
N GLY A 90 -5.75 -9.00 -5.70
CA GLY A 90 -6.10 -7.94 -4.76
C GLY A 90 -7.17 -8.37 -3.75
N VAL A 91 -8.33 -8.81 -4.26
CA VAL A 91 -9.51 -9.19 -3.48
C VAL A 91 -9.23 -10.45 -2.68
N THR A 92 -8.55 -11.43 -3.26
CA THR A 92 -8.17 -12.66 -2.54
C THR A 92 -7.24 -12.33 -1.37
N ALA A 93 -6.24 -11.47 -1.58
CA ALA A 93 -5.36 -11.03 -0.49
C ALA A 93 -6.11 -10.24 0.59
N TRP A 94 -7.12 -9.46 0.20
CA TRP A 94 -7.99 -8.74 1.12
C TRP A 94 -8.82 -9.70 1.98
N LEU A 95 -9.51 -10.66 1.35
CA LEU A 95 -10.35 -11.66 2.01
C LEU A 95 -9.55 -12.56 2.96
N LEU A 96 -8.30 -12.88 2.59
CA LEU A 96 -7.40 -13.70 3.42
C LEU A 96 -6.73 -12.92 4.56
N GLY A 97 -7.02 -11.62 4.70
CA GLY A 97 -6.44 -10.79 5.76
C GLY A 97 -4.95 -10.49 5.60
N ASN A 98 -4.38 -10.72 4.42
CA ASN A 98 -2.97 -10.45 4.11
C ASN A 98 -2.69 -8.96 3.83
N LEU A 99 -3.74 -8.13 3.79
CA LEU A 99 -3.63 -6.69 3.65
C LEU A 99 -3.56 -6.03 5.03
N ARG A 100 -2.70 -5.02 5.17
CA ARG A 100 -2.72 -4.17 6.38
C ARG A 100 -4.16 -3.68 6.60
N PRO A 101 -4.71 -3.82 7.81
CA PRO A 101 -6.06 -3.36 8.10
C PRO A 101 -6.22 -1.92 7.62
N ILE A 102 -7.24 -1.68 6.79
CA ILE A 102 -7.66 -0.32 6.45
C ILE A 102 -8.13 0.29 7.77
N GLY A 103 -7.26 1.07 8.42
CA GLY A 103 -7.59 1.74 9.67
C GLY A 103 -8.72 2.75 9.47
N ARG A 104 -9.15 3.41 10.55
CA ARG A 104 -10.04 4.56 10.43
C ARG A 104 -9.33 5.66 9.63
N GLU A 105 -9.67 5.79 8.35
CA GLU A 105 -9.21 6.92 7.56
C GLU A 105 -10.00 8.16 7.94
N ASN A 106 -9.30 9.26 8.22
CA ASN A 106 -9.94 10.53 8.46
C ASN A 106 -10.59 11.03 7.15
N PRO A 107 -11.84 11.52 7.17
CA PRO A 107 -12.51 12.02 5.96
C PRO A 107 -11.72 13.18 5.32
N GLU A 108 -10.95 13.93 6.10
CA GLU A 108 -10.02 14.95 5.60
C GLU A 108 -8.98 14.38 4.63
N ASN A 109 -8.46 13.17 4.86
CA ASN A 109 -7.49 12.55 3.98
C ASN A 109 -8.07 12.25 2.60
N VAL A 110 -9.37 11.97 2.53
CA VAL A 110 -10.10 11.75 1.28
C VAL A 110 -10.15 13.06 0.47
N VAL A 111 -10.43 14.19 1.13
CA VAL A 111 -10.40 15.53 0.52
C VAL A 111 -9.01 15.87 0.00
N TRP A 112 -7.96 15.55 0.76
CA TRP A 112 -6.59 15.69 0.31
C TRP A 112 -6.31 14.85 -0.94
N GLY A 113 -6.86 13.63 -1.03
CA GLY A 113 -6.75 12.80 -2.23
C GLY A 113 -7.33 13.48 -3.47
N VAL A 114 -8.50 14.12 -3.34
CA VAL A 114 -9.06 14.95 -4.42
C VAL A 114 -8.12 16.10 -4.77
N GLY A 115 -7.62 16.81 -3.76
CA GLY A 115 -6.70 17.93 -3.91
C GLY A 115 -5.43 17.55 -4.69
N PHE A 116 -4.77 16.45 -4.32
CA PHE A 116 -3.58 15.95 -5.02
C PHE A 116 -3.88 15.47 -6.44
N GLY A 117 -5.03 14.82 -6.65
CA GLY A 117 -5.46 14.39 -7.98
C GLY A 117 -5.65 15.57 -8.92
N LEU A 118 -6.29 16.65 -8.45
CA LEU A 118 -6.46 17.89 -9.21
C LEU A 118 -5.14 18.63 -9.40
N LEU A 119 -4.30 18.69 -8.36
CA LEU A 119 -3.01 19.39 -8.38
C LEU A 119 -2.11 18.91 -9.53
N ILE A 120 -2.16 17.62 -9.87
CA ILE A 120 -1.40 17.07 -11.00
C ILE A 120 -2.24 16.98 -12.27
N GLY A 121 -3.48 16.54 -12.15
CA GLY A 121 -4.35 16.34 -13.30
C GLY A 121 -4.58 17.63 -14.08
N VAL A 122 -4.81 18.75 -13.39
CA VAL A 122 -5.12 20.03 -14.04
C VAL A 122 -3.95 20.56 -14.87
N PRO A 123 -2.72 20.68 -14.34
CA PRO A 123 -1.58 21.08 -15.18
C PRO A 123 -1.37 20.14 -16.37
N VAL A 124 -1.48 18.82 -16.16
CA VAL A 124 -1.35 17.83 -17.22
C VAL A 124 -2.40 18.04 -18.32
N LEU A 125 -3.65 18.30 -17.95
CA LEU A 125 -4.73 18.61 -18.88
C LEU A 125 -4.48 19.92 -19.63
N LEU A 126 -4.09 20.98 -18.93
CA LEU A 126 -3.88 22.31 -19.53
C LEU A 126 -2.75 22.31 -20.55
N PHE A 127 -1.60 21.71 -20.20
CA PHE A 127 -0.42 21.69 -21.08
C PHE A 127 -0.46 20.55 -22.11
N GLY A 128 -1.20 19.47 -21.82
CA GLY A 128 -1.17 18.23 -22.60
C GLY A 128 -2.43 17.95 -23.42
N SER A 129 -3.50 18.74 -23.31
CA SER A 129 -4.83 18.47 -23.89
C SER A 129 -4.80 17.92 -25.33
N GLY A 130 -4.11 18.59 -26.26
CA GLY A 130 -4.04 18.15 -27.66
C GLY A 130 -3.34 16.81 -27.87
N LEU A 131 -2.27 16.53 -27.11
CA LEU A 131 -1.56 15.24 -27.16
C LEU A 131 -2.35 14.14 -26.46
N LEU A 132 -2.97 14.47 -25.33
CA LEU A 132 -3.75 13.55 -24.51
C LEU A 132 -4.99 13.08 -25.25
N GLY A 133 -5.76 13.97 -25.89
CA GLY A 133 -6.97 13.55 -26.61
C GLY A 133 -6.69 12.47 -27.66
N GLY A 134 -5.66 12.68 -28.48
CA GLY A 134 -5.23 11.69 -29.48
C GLY A 134 -4.64 10.42 -28.86
N ALA A 135 -3.91 10.51 -27.75
CA ALA A 135 -3.36 9.33 -27.07
C ALA A 135 -4.46 8.50 -26.41
N VAL A 136 -5.40 9.15 -25.72
CA VAL A 136 -6.50 8.49 -24.99
C VAL A 136 -7.44 7.78 -25.95
N ARG A 137 -7.80 8.40 -27.09
CA ARG A 137 -8.60 7.73 -28.12
C ARG A 137 -7.91 6.49 -28.70
N ARG A 138 -6.58 6.50 -28.83
CA ARG A 138 -5.82 5.30 -29.24
C ARG A 138 -5.75 4.25 -28.15
N MET A 139 -5.58 4.67 -26.89
CA MET A 139 -5.53 3.74 -25.77
C MET A 139 -6.87 3.03 -25.56
N PHE A 140 -7.97 3.79 -25.48
CA PHE A 140 -9.28 3.25 -25.13
C PHE A 140 -10.17 2.90 -26.33
N GLY A 141 -9.76 3.25 -27.55
CA GLY A 141 -10.50 2.95 -28.78
C GLY A 141 -11.92 3.55 -28.79
N ASP A 142 -12.85 2.81 -29.41
CA ASP A 142 -14.25 3.22 -29.59
C ASP A 142 -15.17 2.83 -28.42
N MET A 143 -14.63 2.80 -27.18
CA MET A 143 -15.44 2.58 -25.98
C MET A 143 -16.53 3.66 -25.84
N THR A 144 -17.71 3.25 -25.37
CA THR A 144 -18.73 4.22 -24.99
C THR A 144 -18.30 5.02 -23.77
N ALA A 145 -18.89 6.20 -23.59
CA ALA A 145 -18.62 7.06 -22.44
C ALA A 145 -18.86 6.36 -21.10
N GLY A 146 -19.93 5.56 -21.03
CA GLY A 146 -20.28 4.81 -19.82
C GLY A 146 -19.27 3.70 -19.50
N GLU A 147 -18.81 2.97 -20.52
CA GLU A 147 -17.78 1.93 -20.36
C GLU A 147 -16.46 2.54 -19.89
N LEU A 148 -15.99 3.60 -20.55
CA LEU A 148 -14.75 4.28 -20.18
C LEU A 148 -14.81 4.80 -18.74
N LEU A 149 -15.91 5.45 -18.35
CA LEU A 149 -16.09 5.93 -16.98
C LEU A 149 -16.08 4.77 -15.97
N ALA A 150 -16.75 3.66 -16.28
CA ALA A 150 -16.78 2.49 -15.41
C ALA A 150 -15.37 1.90 -15.21
N PHE A 151 -14.56 1.84 -16.27
CA PHE A 151 -13.16 1.41 -16.15
C PHE A 151 -12.32 2.39 -15.33
N LEU A 152 -12.42 3.69 -15.61
CA LEU A 152 -11.58 4.72 -15.00
C LEU A 152 -11.89 4.98 -13.53
N VAL A 153 -13.14 4.76 -13.09
CA VAL A 153 -13.59 5.01 -11.71
C VAL A 153 -13.55 3.74 -10.87
N PHE A 154 -13.95 2.60 -11.43
CA PHE A 154 -14.08 1.35 -10.67
C PHE A 154 -12.96 0.38 -11.00
N VAL A 155 -12.94 -0.17 -12.22
CA VAL A 155 -12.10 -1.34 -12.52
C VAL A 155 -10.61 -1.06 -12.33
N MET A 156 -10.10 0.00 -12.97
CA MET A 156 -8.69 0.34 -12.93
C MET A 156 -8.25 0.78 -11.53
N PRO A 157 -8.90 1.76 -10.86
CA PRO A 157 -8.49 2.18 -9.53
C PRO A 157 -8.59 1.07 -8.49
N LEU A 158 -9.62 0.22 -8.54
CA LEU A 158 -9.75 -0.90 -7.61
C LEU A 158 -8.64 -1.92 -7.82
N ALA A 159 -8.45 -2.40 -9.06
CA ALA A 159 -7.46 -3.42 -9.37
C ALA A 159 -6.03 -2.95 -9.00
N GLU A 160 -5.66 -1.74 -9.43
CA GLU A 160 -4.31 -1.22 -9.24
C GLU A 160 -4.05 -0.79 -7.80
N THR A 161 -5.00 -0.14 -7.14
CA THR A 161 -4.82 0.27 -5.74
C THR A 161 -4.73 -0.96 -4.84
N LEU A 162 -5.62 -1.93 -5.02
CA LEU A 162 -5.62 -3.11 -4.16
C LEU A 162 -4.35 -3.95 -4.36
N PHE A 163 -3.90 -4.10 -5.60
CA PHE A 163 -2.69 -4.86 -5.89
C PHE A 163 -1.39 -4.11 -5.54
N PHE A 164 -1.17 -2.93 -6.10
CA PHE A 164 0.09 -2.19 -5.89
C PHE A 164 0.14 -1.54 -4.50
N ARG A 165 -0.92 -0.84 -4.08
CA ARG A 165 -0.92 -0.05 -2.83
C ARG A 165 -1.38 -0.85 -1.62
N GLY A 166 -2.13 -1.93 -1.86
CA GLY A 166 -2.47 -2.92 -0.84
C GLY A 166 -1.36 -3.94 -0.66
N ILE A 167 -1.21 -4.85 -1.63
CA ILE A 167 -0.36 -6.05 -1.48
C ILE A 167 1.13 -5.68 -1.54
N LEU A 168 1.55 -5.03 -2.63
CA LEU A 168 2.99 -4.79 -2.87
C LEU A 168 3.57 -3.77 -1.90
N HIS A 169 2.88 -2.65 -1.64
CA HIS A 169 3.33 -1.65 -0.65
C HIS A 169 3.40 -2.18 0.78
N GLY A 170 2.65 -3.24 1.11
CA GLY A 170 2.72 -3.88 2.43
C GLY A 170 4.02 -4.66 2.66
N SER A 171 4.69 -5.09 1.59
CA SER A 171 5.84 -6.01 1.62
C SER A 171 7.11 -5.45 0.98
N ARG A 172 7.05 -4.33 0.25
CA ARG A 172 8.14 -3.80 -0.58
C ARG A 172 8.40 -2.33 -0.35
N ALA A 173 9.61 -1.90 -0.67
CA ALA A 173 9.99 -0.50 -0.65
C ALA A 173 9.14 0.33 -1.65
N PHE A 174 8.81 1.55 -1.25
CA PHE A 174 8.04 2.53 -2.03
C PHE A 174 8.51 2.61 -3.50
N TRP A 175 9.81 2.83 -3.71
CA TRP A 175 10.38 3.00 -5.05
C TRP A 175 10.19 1.76 -5.93
N MET A 176 10.30 0.56 -5.35
CA MET A 176 10.13 -0.67 -6.11
C MET A 176 8.70 -0.82 -6.61
N VAL A 177 7.70 -0.48 -5.79
CA VAL A 177 6.30 -0.55 -6.22
C VAL A 177 5.96 0.53 -7.24
N ALA A 178 6.51 1.74 -7.09
CA ALA A 178 6.36 2.80 -8.08
C ALA A 178 6.91 2.36 -9.45
N ILE A 179 8.10 1.75 -9.50
CA ILE A 179 8.69 1.23 -10.74
C ILE A 179 7.83 0.09 -11.31
N MET A 180 7.39 -0.86 -10.49
CA MET A 180 6.56 -1.99 -10.95
C MET A 180 5.21 -1.53 -11.51
N SER A 181 4.56 -0.57 -10.86
CA SER A 181 3.28 -0.02 -11.32
C SER A 181 3.44 0.80 -12.60
N ALA A 182 4.52 1.58 -12.73
CA ALA A 182 4.84 2.25 -13.99
C ALA A 182 5.11 1.24 -15.12
N PHE A 183 5.87 0.17 -14.83
CA PHE A 183 6.16 -0.88 -15.80
C PHE A 183 4.89 -1.62 -16.26
N TRP A 184 3.95 -1.86 -15.33
CA TRP A 184 2.61 -2.35 -15.66
C TRP A 184 1.89 -1.42 -16.64
N SER A 185 1.84 -0.12 -16.35
CA SER A 185 1.22 0.87 -17.23
C SER A 185 1.88 0.88 -18.62
N PHE A 186 3.21 0.70 -18.71
CA PHE A 186 3.89 0.59 -19.99
C PHE A 186 3.42 -0.62 -20.78
N ILE A 187 3.43 -1.81 -20.19
CA ILE A 187 3.02 -3.02 -20.89
C ILE A 187 1.54 -2.95 -21.33
N LEU A 188 0.71 -2.29 -20.54
CA LEU A 188 -0.72 -2.16 -20.84
C LEU A 188 -0.99 -1.15 -21.97
N TYR A 189 -0.37 0.03 -21.95
CA TYR A 189 -0.69 1.13 -22.87
C TYR A 189 0.26 1.29 -24.05
N LEU A 190 1.55 0.95 -23.90
CA LEU A 190 2.57 1.19 -24.93
C LEU A 190 2.29 0.48 -26.25
N PRO A 191 1.78 -0.78 -26.28
CA PRO A 191 1.38 -1.44 -27.54
C PRO A 191 0.25 -0.74 -28.30
N LEU A 192 -0.54 0.11 -27.64
CA LEU A 192 -1.66 0.84 -28.23
C LEU A 192 -1.25 2.22 -28.76
N LEU A 193 -0.11 2.72 -28.30
CA LEU A 193 0.49 3.94 -28.84
C LEU A 193 1.26 3.54 -30.09
N ASP A 194 1.00 4.20 -31.22
CA ASP A 194 1.78 4.01 -32.45
C ASP A 194 3.15 4.68 -32.28
N ILE A 195 4.07 3.97 -31.60
CA ILE A 195 5.41 4.47 -31.24
C ILE A 195 6.23 4.76 -32.49
N ALA A 196 6.03 4.00 -33.56
CA ALA A 196 6.74 4.17 -34.81
C ALA A 196 6.37 5.49 -35.48
N ALA A 197 5.09 5.86 -35.45
CA ALA A 197 4.63 7.14 -35.99
C ALA A 197 4.86 8.33 -35.04
N PHE A 198 4.75 8.13 -33.72
CA PHE A 198 4.76 9.22 -32.73
C PHE A 198 5.63 8.92 -31.49
N PRO A 199 6.96 8.78 -31.64
CA PRO A 199 7.84 8.38 -30.53
C PRO A 199 7.86 9.40 -29.38
N LEU A 200 7.79 10.70 -29.70
CA LEU A 200 7.77 11.76 -28.68
C LEU A 200 6.51 11.69 -27.80
N VAL A 201 5.35 11.39 -28.39
CA VAL A 201 4.09 11.25 -27.65
C VAL A 201 4.14 10.07 -26.71
N ALA A 202 4.69 8.94 -27.18
CA ALA A 202 4.89 7.75 -26.35
C ALA A 202 5.76 8.05 -25.12
N VAL A 203 6.88 8.78 -25.28
CA VAL A 203 7.76 9.18 -24.18
C VAL A 203 7.04 10.09 -23.17
N ILE A 204 6.29 11.08 -23.64
CA ILE A 204 5.57 12.02 -22.76
C ILE A 204 4.49 11.29 -21.95
N ILE A 205 3.68 10.45 -22.59
CA ILE A 205 2.64 9.66 -21.92
C ILE A 205 3.27 8.68 -20.91
N THR A 206 4.37 8.04 -21.30
CA THR A 206 5.16 7.16 -20.43
C THR A 206 5.64 7.91 -19.18
N LEU A 207 6.25 9.08 -19.34
CA LEU A 207 6.71 9.90 -18.23
C LEU A 207 5.55 10.33 -17.32
N MET A 208 4.42 10.73 -17.93
CA MET A 208 3.21 11.10 -17.20
C MET A 208 2.67 9.94 -16.35
N LEU A 209 2.59 8.73 -16.91
CA LEU A 209 2.12 7.54 -16.20
C LEU A 209 3.05 7.18 -15.03
N VAL A 210 4.36 7.36 -15.18
CA VAL A 210 5.33 7.18 -14.07
C VAL A 210 5.04 8.19 -12.96
N LEU A 211 4.91 9.47 -13.30
CA LEU A 211 4.66 10.54 -12.33
C LEU A 211 3.36 10.31 -11.56
N LEU A 212 2.30 9.91 -12.26
CA LEU A 212 1.01 9.55 -11.64
C LEU A 212 1.16 8.38 -10.68
N ASN A 213 1.83 7.30 -11.10
CA ASN A 213 2.03 6.12 -10.24
C ASN A 213 2.85 6.43 -8.97
N ILE A 214 3.91 7.24 -9.11
CA ILE A 214 4.70 7.75 -7.97
C ILE A 214 3.80 8.57 -7.03
N MET A 215 3.00 9.49 -7.58
CA MET A 215 2.12 10.34 -6.78
C MET A 215 1.12 9.50 -5.99
N TYR A 216 0.46 8.55 -6.64
CA TYR A 216 -0.51 7.70 -5.97
C TYR A 216 0.14 6.88 -4.84
N GLY A 217 1.39 6.44 -5.02
CA GLY A 217 2.18 5.81 -3.96
C GLY A 217 2.51 6.78 -2.81
N TYR A 218 2.81 8.04 -3.12
CA TYR A 218 3.09 9.09 -2.14
C TYR A 218 1.86 9.44 -1.31
N VAL A 219 0.70 9.64 -1.95
CA VAL A 219 -0.56 9.89 -1.23
C VAL A 219 -0.92 8.67 -0.36
N ARG A 220 -0.62 7.45 -0.83
CA ARG A 220 -0.83 6.23 -0.03
C ARG A 220 -0.03 6.23 1.27
N THR A 221 1.23 6.67 1.25
CA THR A 221 2.09 6.67 2.44
C THR A 221 1.74 7.81 3.40
N ARG A 222 1.30 8.97 2.88
CA ARG A 222 0.99 10.14 3.69
C ARG A 222 -0.45 10.20 4.22
N ASN A 223 -1.44 9.89 3.38
CA ASN A 223 -2.85 10.16 3.67
C ASN A 223 -3.68 8.88 3.83
N GLY A 224 -3.22 7.74 3.31
CA GLY A 224 -3.92 6.46 3.44
C GLY A 224 -4.31 5.83 2.11
N MET A 225 -4.94 4.66 2.18
CA MET A 225 -5.35 3.89 1.01
C MET A 225 -6.55 4.52 0.30
N ALA A 226 -7.56 4.98 1.04
CA ALA A 226 -8.74 5.60 0.43
C ALA A 226 -8.37 6.93 -0.22
N ALA A 227 -7.49 7.72 0.40
CA ALA A 227 -6.96 8.94 -0.20
C ALA A 227 -6.26 8.67 -1.55
N ALA A 228 -5.41 7.63 -1.63
CA ALA A 228 -4.73 7.26 -2.87
C ALA A 228 -5.70 6.74 -3.94
N TRP A 229 -6.73 5.98 -3.54
CA TRP A 229 -7.78 5.51 -4.44
C TRP A 229 -8.54 6.67 -5.06
N ILE A 230 -8.98 7.64 -4.25
CA ILE A 230 -9.66 8.84 -4.74
C ILE A 230 -8.74 9.70 -5.61
N THR A 231 -7.47 9.85 -5.23
CA THR A 231 -6.47 10.55 -6.06
C THR A 231 -6.39 9.94 -7.45
N GLN A 232 -6.34 8.61 -7.54
CA GLN A 232 -6.29 7.89 -8.80
C GLN A 232 -7.57 8.09 -9.63
N ILE A 233 -8.76 8.04 -9.00
CA ILE A 233 -10.03 8.31 -9.69
C ILE A 233 -10.05 9.72 -10.27
N VAL A 234 -9.71 10.72 -9.46
CA VAL A 234 -9.72 12.13 -9.87
C VAL A 234 -8.72 12.37 -11.00
N ALA A 235 -7.50 11.86 -10.87
CA ALA A 235 -6.49 11.95 -11.92
C ALA A 235 -6.94 11.23 -13.19
N ASN A 236 -7.55 10.04 -13.10
CA ASN A 236 -8.08 9.32 -14.26
C ASN A 236 -9.17 10.12 -14.98
N ILE A 237 -10.07 10.75 -14.24
CA ILE A 237 -11.12 11.59 -14.84
C ILE A 237 -10.49 12.78 -15.56
N VAL A 238 -9.58 13.50 -14.91
CA VAL A 238 -9.00 14.73 -15.47
C VAL A 238 -8.04 14.43 -16.63
N VAL A 239 -7.24 13.38 -16.54
CA VAL A 239 -6.17 13.05 -17.50
C VAL A 239 -6.65 12.17 -18.65
N PHE A 240 -7.63 11.29 -18.42
CA PHE A 240 -8.13 10.38 -19.45
C PHE A 240 -9.55 10.72 -19.89
N PHE A 241 -10.50 10.81 -18.95
CA PHE A 241 -11.91 11.00 -19.32
C PHE A 241 -12.16 12.35 -20.01
N VAL A 242 -11.69 13.46 -19.43
CA VAL A 242 -11.92 14.81 -20.01
C VAL A 242 -11.34 14.93 -21.42
N PRO A 243 -10.05 14.62 -21.69
CA PRO A 243 -9.48 14.67 -23.03
C PRO A 243 -10.17 13.76 -24.06
N TYR A 244 -10.79 12.66 -23.63
CA TYR A 244 -11.53 11.79 -24.53
C TYR A 244 -12.73 12.50 -25.18
N PHE A 245 -13.36 13.43 -24.47
CA PHE A 245 -14.54 14.16 -24.95
C PHE A 245 -14.25 15.56 -25.47
N THR A 246 -13.20 16.22 -24.97
CA THR A 246 -12.90 17.61 -25.34
C THR A 246 -12.07 17.76 -26.61
N SER A 247 -11.63 16.65 -27.22
CA SER A 247 -10.70 16.62 -28.37
C SER A 247 -11.28 15.93 -29.58
#